data_AF-A0A178M695-F1
#
_entry.id   AF-A0A178M695-F1
#
_cell.length_a   1.000
_cell.length_b   1.000
_cell.length_c   1.000
_cell.angle_alpha   90.00
_cell.angle_beta   90.00
_cell.angle_gamma   90.00
#
_symmetry.space_group_name_H-M   'P 1'
#
loop_
_entity.id
_entity.type
_entity.pdbx_description
1 polymer ?
#
loop_
_entity_poly.entity_id
_entity_poly.type
_entity_poly.pdbx_seq_one_letter_code
_entity_poly.pdbx_strand_id
1 'polypeptide(L)' 'MTAGLLYYLAVAFAGKGVVELQNAKVLPITPLEGWPSVDWLGLFPTLEGATAQAILVVPLLVGILVLQFKKRAARAA' A
#
# COMPACT_ATOMS: atom_id res chain seq x y z
N MET A 1 9.82 14.09 -7.74
CA MET A 1 9.10 13.24 -8.73
C MET A 1 9.65 11.82 -8.76
N THR A 2 10.98 11.62 -8.78
CA THR A 2 11.61 10.30 -8.88
C THR A 2 11.23 9.31 -7.75
N ALA A 3 11.36 9.68 -6.48
CA ALA A 3 11.05 8.78 -5.36
C ALA A 3 9.54 8.44 -5.23
N GLY A 4 8.66 9.39 -5.56
CA GLY A 4 7.21 9.18 -5.49
C GLY A 4 6.72 8.16 -6.52
N LEU A 5 7.26 8.20 -7.74
CA LEU A 5 6.96 7.22 -8.78
C LEU A 5 7.42 5.80 -8.38
N LEU A 6 8.64 5.69 -7.85
CA LEU A 6 9.18 4.40 -7.40
C LEU A 6 8.32 3.80 -6.28
N TYR A 7 7.89 4.64 -5.34
CA TYR A 7 7.03 4.20 -4.26
C TYR A 7 5.64 3.76 -4.77
N TYR A 8 5.05 4.52 -5.70
CA TYR A 8 3.82 4.13 -6.38
C TYR A 8 3.96 2.76 -7.06
N LEU A 9 5.04 2.54 -7.82
CA LEU A 9 5.30 1.26 -8.49
C LEU A 9 5.47 0.13 -7.49
N ALA A 10 6.15 0.36 -6.36
CA ALA A 10 6.30 -0.66 -5.31
C ALA A 10 4.93 -1.13 -4.77
N VAL A 11 4.00 -0.19 -4.51
CA VAL A 11 2.65 -0.53 -4.06
C VAL A 11 1.86 -1.28 -5.14
N ALA A 12 1.97 -0.85 -6.41
CA ALA A 12 1.30 -1.51 -7.52
C ALA A 12 1.84 -2.93 -7.78
N PHE A 13 3.15 -3.12 -7.70
CA PHE A 13 3.80 -4.42 -7.83
C PHE A 13 3.48 -5.36 -6.67
N ALA A 14 3.39 -4.85 -5.44
CA ALA A 14 2.97 -5.68 -4.31
C ALA A 14 1.57 -6.25 -4.53
N GLY A 15 0.62 -5.42 -4.97
CA GLY A 15 -0.75 -5.85 -5.22
C GLY A 15 -0.87 -6.88 -6.35
N LYS A 16 -0.25 -6.60 -7.52
CA LYS A 16 -0.23 -7.55 -8.64
C LYS A 16 0.53 -8.83 -8.34
N GLY A 17 1.64 -8.73 -7.60
CA GLY A 17 2.44 -9.88 -7.18
C GLY A 17 1.66 -10.83 -6.26
N VAL A 18 0.84 -10.30 -5.33
CA VAL A 18 -0.03 -11.13 -4.50
C VAL A 18 -1.05 -11.89 -5.34
N VAL A 19 -1.68 -11.24 -6.33
CA VAL A 19 -2.62 -11.92 -7.23
C VAL A 19 -1.95 -13.03 -8.03
N GLU A 20 -0.74 -12.82 -8.54
CA GLU A 20 -0.02 -13.88 -9.24
C GLU A 20 0.30 -15.07 -8.33
N LEU A 21 0.67 -14.82 -7.08
CA LEU A 21 0.88 -15.89 -6.10
C LEU A 21 -0.43 -16.61 -5.74
N GLN A 22 -1.55 -15.91 -5.71
CA GLN A 22 -2.88 -16.49 -5.52
C GLN A 22 -3.29 -17.35 -6.72
N ASN A 23 -3.05 -16.88 -7.94
CA ASN A 23 -3.27 -17.64 -9.17
C ASN A 23 -2.40 -18.90 -9.24
N ALA A 24 -1.17 -18.82 -8.74
CA ALA A 24 -0.26 -19.95 -8.58
C ALA A 24 -0.63 -20.89 -7.42
N LYS A 25 -1.70 -20.61 -6.66
CA LYS A 25 -2.14 -21.35 -5.46
C LYS A 25 -1.09 -21.40 -4.35
N VAL A 26 -0.16 -20.44 -4.32
CA VAL A 26 0.87 -20.27 -3.29
C VAL A 26 0.31 -19.50 -2.09
N LEU A 27 -0.58 -18.53 -2.35
CA LEU A 27 -1.26 -17.76 -1.31
C LEU A 27 -2.76 -18.10 -1.26
N PRO A 28 -3.37 -18.08 -0.06
CA PRO A 28 -4.81 -18.15 0.07
C PRO A 28 -5.48 -16.91 -0.52
N ILE A 29 -6.76 -17.05 -0.84
CA ILE A 29 -7.62 -15.98 -1.34
C ILE A 29 -8.73 -15.79 -0.31
N THR A 30 -8.66 -14.70 0.45
CA THR A 30 -9.70 -14.32 1.39
C THR A 30 -10.41 -13.08 0.84
N PRO A 31 -11.61 -13.23 0.24
CA PRO A 31 -12.35 -12.10 -0.32
C PRO A 31 -12.67 -11.07 0.76
N LEU A 32 -12.51 -9.79 0.42
CA LEU A 32 -12.83 -8.68 1.29
C LEU A 32 -14.09 -7.97 0.75
N GLU A 33 -15.25 -8.25 1.36
CA GLU A 33 -16.52 -7.66 0.95
C GLU A 33 -16.51 -6.13 1.10
N GLY A 34 -17.00 -5.42 0.07
CA GLY A 34 -17.06 -3.95 0.05
C GLY A 34 -15.72 -3.26 -0.23
N TRP A 35 -14.63 -3.99 -0.49
CA TRP A 35 -13.35 -3.40 -0.87
C TRP A 35 -13.33 -3.03 -2.37
N PRO A 36 -12.81 -1.85 -2.75
CA PRO A 36 -12.71 -1.47 -4.15
C PRO A 36 -11.76 -2.38 -4.93
N SER A 37 -11.93 -2.44 -6.25
CA SER A 37 -10.97 -3.07 -7.16
C SER A 37 -10.48 -2.05 -8.18
N VAL A 38 -9.17 -1.90 -8.28
CA VAL A 38 -8.49 -0.94 -9.16
C VAL A 38 -7.27 -1.60 -9.78
N ASP A 39 -7.42 -2.13 -10.99
CA ASP A 39 -6.39 -2.95 -11.66
C ASP A 39 -5.07 -2.19 -11.91
N TRP A 40 -5.13 -0.92 -12.32
CA TRP A 40 -3.92 -0.12 -12.58
C TRP A 40 -3.10 0.16 -11.32
N LEU A 41 -3.75 0.15 -10.14
CA LEU A 41 -3.10 0.25 -8.83
C LEU A 41 -2.69 -1.12 -8.27
N GLY A 42 -3.06 -2.21 -8.93
CA GLY A 42 -2.90 -3.57 -8.42
C GLY A 42 -3.76 -3.84 -7.18
N LEU A 43 -4.82 -3.08 -6.96
CA LEU A 43 -5.65 -3.17 -5.78
C LEU A 43 -6.83 -4.12 -6.06
N PHE A 44 -6.87 -5.23 -5.33
CA PHE A 44 -7.86 -6.29 -5.50
C PHE A 44 -8.60 -6.54 -4.18
N PRO A 45 -9.85 -7.01 -4.22
CA PRO A 45 -10.69 -7.22 -3.03
C PRO A 45 -10.29 -8.50 -2.27
N THR A 46 -9.03 -8.59 -1.88
CA THR A 46 -8.46 -9.71 -1.12
C THR A 46 -7.73 -9.18 0.11
N LEU A 47 -7.91 -9.85 1.25
CA LEU A 47 -7.26 -9.48 2.51
C LEU A 47 -5.73 -9.55 2.40
N GLU A 48 -5.21 -10.58 1.73
CA GLU A 48 -3.77 -10.78 1.52
C GLU A 48 -3.15 -9.63 0.71
N GLY A 49 -3.81 -9.21 -0.37
CA GLY A 49 -3.36 -8.07 -1.18
C GLY A 49 -3.41 -6.75 -0.40
N ALA A 50 -4.52 -6.51 0.31
CA ALA A 50 -4.69 -5.30 1.12
C ALA A 50 -3.64 -5.20 2.23
N THR A 51 -3.36 -6.31 2.92
CA THR A 51 -2.33 -6.37 3.98
C THR A 51 -0.91 -6.17 3.43
N ALA A 52 -0.57 -6.79 2.30
CA ALA A 52 0.72 -6.59 1.64
C ALA A 52 0.95 -5.12 1.26
N GLN A 53 -0.07 -4.46 0.70
CA GLN A 53 0.00 -3.04 0.36
C GLN A 53 0.02 -2.14 1.61
N ALA A 54 -0.72 -2.50 2.66
CA ALA A 54 -0.76 -1.75 3.92
C ALA A 54 0.60 -1.68 4.62
N ILE A 55 1.40 -2.75 4.58
CA ILE A 55 2.76 -2.79 5.14
C ILE A 55 3.66 -1.73 4.49
N LEU A 56 3.43 -1.41 3.23
CA LEU A 56 4.14 -0.31 2.56
C LEU A 56 3.55 1.04 2.97
N VAL A 57 2.24 1.23 2.75
CA VAL A 57 1.57 2.54 2.82
C VAL A 57 1.48 3.09 4.24
N VAL A 58 1.20 2.26 5.25
CA VAL A 58 0.99 2.71 6.62
C VAL A 58 2.25 3.38 7.20
N PRO A 59 3.46 2.78 7.14
CA PRO A 59 4.68 3.45 7.59
C PRO A 59 4.97 4.76 6.87
N LEU A 60 4.69 4.85 5.56
CA LEU A 60 4.87 6.10 4.81
C LEU A 60 3.95 7.21 5.36
N LEU A 61 2.67 6.91 5.56
CA LEU A 61 1.71 7.87 6.10
C LEU A 61 2.11 8.31 7.52
N VAL A 62 2.49 7.37 8.38
CA VAL A 62 2.98 7.68 9.74
C VAL A 62 4.23 8.56 9.69
N GLY A 63 5.21 8.22 8.86
CA GLY A 63 6.43 9.01 8.69
C GLY A 63 6.14 10.44 8.23
N ILE A 64 5.25 10.61 7.25
CA ILE A 64 4.81 11.93 6.79
C ILE A 64 4.14 12.70 7.95
N LEU A 65 3.19 12.09 8.66
CA LEU A 65 2.49 12.73 9.78
C LEU A 65 3.47 13.20 10.86
N VAL A 66 4.38 12.33 11.31
CA VAL A 66 5.40 12.68 12.32
C VAL A 66 6.27 13.84 11.86
N LEU A 67 6.73 13.82 10.60
CA LEU A 67 7.51 14.92 10.03
C LEU A 67 6.73 16.23 9.98
N GLN A 68 5.42 16.19 9.67
CA GLN A 68 4.57 17.38 9.68
C GLN A 68 4.37 17.92 11.10
N PHE A 69 4.13 17.06 12.09
CA PHE A 69 4.00 17.48 13.49
C PHE A 69 5.29 18.11 14.01
N LYS A 70 6.46 17.50 13.74
CA LYS A 70 7.77 18.07 14.13
C LYS A 70 8.03 19.43 13.47
N LYS A 71 7.71 19.56 12.18
CA LYS A 71 7.84 20.85 11.46
C LYS A 71 6.93 21.93 12.04
N ARG A 72 5.72 21.58 12.48
CA ARG A 72 4.79 22.54 13.12
C ARG A 72 5.30 22.97 14.49
N ALA A 73 5.75 22.04 15.33
CA ALA A 73 6.31 22.35 16.64
C ALA A 73 7.54 23.26 16.55
N ALA A 74 8.45 23.00 15.60
CA ALA A 74 9.64 23.83 15.38
C ALA A 74 9.35 25.23 14.80
N ARG A 75 8.16 25.45 14.21
CA ARG A 75 7.73 26.77 13.70
C ARG A 75 7.00 27.60 14.76
N ALA A 76 6.55 26.97 15.84
CA ALA A 76 5.81 27.62 16.94
C ALA A 76 6.70 28.03 18.12
N ALA A 77 8.00 27.72 18.06
CA ALA A 77 9.06 28.11 19.00
C ALA A 77 9.95 29.18 18.36
#